data_AF-A0A7M7M9J5-F1
#
_entry.id   AF-A0A7M7M9J5-F1
#
_cell.length_a   1.000
_cell.length_b   1.000
_cell.length_c   1.000
_cell.angle_alpha   90.00
_cell.angle_beta   90.00
_cell.angle_gamma   90.00
#
_symmetry.space_group_name_H-M   'P 1'
#
loop_
_entity.id
_entity.type
_entity.pdbx_description
1 polymer ?
#
loop_
_entity_poly.entity_id
_entity_poly.type
_entity_poly.pdbx_seq_one_letter_code
_entity_poly.pdbx_strand_id
1 'polypeptide(L)'
;MFRACRSLPPSKMYKKISPPDAVIGMTELDRDKFNAKFSVPCTTVTDPSSFNDILEKMKQLFLKVANFKPVQELPDGGRRIIFDSEKLNDHIIRQYEIQPTEIDLGYDNFPADVILKKVLSKATGGTGGAGFSIVGHILHLNLREHLLPYKKVIGQVLLDKTKNIQIVVNKTAEIQNEFRNFNFEILAGEGSTIARVKENGCVYEFDFSKVYWNPRLSTEHDRITKLLSRNSILFDVFAGVGPFTMPAAKKGCTIYANDLNPDSYEYLVKNLKRNKIEHRVEAFKLDGREFLRQVLVSKAALYLGQDIHITMNLPAVALEFLDVFPTLKLPAGCVLKIHCYCFVRSDCKRTATTWSLVRKHLGVKLGVALPFQLDEDKAHFVRSVAPGKDMVRASFVLKYITKKSATTTGANIGASSTECPADHGGSASGSHGITAGNAVSTETSSTDETGPSEKKKMKTSDDVK
;
A
#
# COMPACT_ATOMS: atom_id res chain seq x y z
N MET A 1 -48.24 24.55 44.93
CA MET A 1 -47.48 23.30 44.70
C MET A 1 -46.04 23.66 44.34
N PHE A 2 -45.05 23.25 45.14
CA PHE A 2 -43.65 23.31 44.69
C PHE A 2 -43.39 22.12 43.77
N ARG A 3 -42.90 22.36 42.54
CA ARG A 3 -42.34 21.30 41.70
C ARG A 3 -41.02 20.86 42.34
N ALA A 4 -41.00 19.67 42.94
CA ALA A 4 -39.76 19.04 43.38
C ALA A 4 -38.82 18.92 42.17
N CYS A 5 -37.69 19.62 42.21
CA CYS A 5 -36.68 19.53 41.17
C CYS A 5 -36.06 18.13 41.25
N ARG A 6 -36.41 17.25 40.30
CA ARG A 6 -35.83 15.90 40.23
C ARG A 6 -34.35 16.04 39.93
N SER A 7 -33.52 15.81 40.95
CA SER A 7 -32.07 15.72 40.78
C SER A 7 -31.73 14.68 39.72
N LEU A 8 -30.68 14.95 38.93
CA LEU A 8 -30.13 13.97 38.01
C LEU A 8 -29.61 12.76 38.83
N PRO A 9 -29.75 11.52 38.33
CA PRO A 9 -29.13 10.38 38.98
C PRO A 9 -27.60 10.60 39.04
N PRO A 10 -26.90 10.20 40.13
CA PRO A 10 -25.49 10.53 40.34
C PRO A 10 -24.58 10.16 39.16
N SER A 11 -24.84 9.02 38.52
CA SER A 11 -24.15 8.58 37.29
C SER A 11 -24.21 9.58 36.12
N LYS A 12 -25.19 10.48 36.07
CA LYS A 12 -25.35 11.53 35.04
C LYS A 12 -24.81 12.92 35.43
N MET A 13 -24.22 13.06 36.62
CA MET A 13 -23.63 14.35 37.04
C MET A 13 -22.26 14.60 36.39
N TYR A 14 -21.55 13.54 36.02
CA TYR A 14 -20.20 13.60 35.44
C TYR A 14 -20.24 13.79 33.92
N LYS A 15 -19.45 14.74 33.41
CA LYS A 15 -19.27 14.94 31.96
C LYS A 15 -18.21 13.98 31.42
N LYS A 16 -18.42 13.45 30.22
CA LYS A 16 -17.41 12.63 29.53
C LYS A 16 -16.13 13.45 29.27
N ILE A 17 -15.00 12.94 29.77
CA ILE A 17 -13.68 13.56 29.56
C ILE A 17 -13.35 13.61 28.06
N SER A 18 -13.04 14.80 27.57
CA SER A 18 -12.63 15.06 26.19
C SER A 18 -11.89 16.41 26.12
N PRO A 19 -11.06 16.67 25.09
CA PRO A 19 -10.37 17.95 24.98
C PRO A 19 -11.34 19.14 24.90
N PRO A 20 -10.96 20.35 25.36
CA PRO A 20 -11.84 21.52 25.38
C PRO A 20 -12.35 21.94 24.01
N ASP A 21 -13.49 22.64 23.94
CA ASP A 21 -13.99 23.19 22.66
C ASP A 21 -13.08 24.27 22.08
N ALA A 22 -12.21 24.87 22.90
CA ALA A 22 -11.20 25.86 22.51
C ALA A 22 -10.15 25.33 21.51
N VAL A 23 -10.00 24.01 21.34
CA VAL A 23 -9.08 23.43 20.33
C VAL A 23 -9.75 23.16 18.97
N ILE A 24 -11.06 23.35 18.84
CA ILE A 24 -11.79 23.10 17.60
C ILE A 24 -11.39 24.11 16.53
N GLY A 25 -10.82 23.64 15.42
CA GLY A 25 -10.35 24.50 14.33
C GLY A 25 -8.90 24.99 14.48
N MET A 26 -8.16 24.51 15.49
CA MET A 26 -6.75 24.85 15.71
C MET A 26 -5.86 24.41 14.54
N THR A 27 -5.15 25.36 13.91
CA THR A 27 -4.23 25.12 12.78
C THR A 27 -2.75 25.05 13.16
N GLU A 28 -2.36 25.68 14.29
CA GLU A 28 -1.03 25.61 14.90
C GLU A 28 -1.13 25.12 16.35
N LEU A 29 -0.22 24.24 16.79
CA LEU A 29 -0.41 23.48 18.04
C LEU A 29 -0.10 24.32 19.29
N ASP A 30 -1.16 24.75 19.95
CA ASP A 30 -1.15 25.29 21.30
C ASP A 30 -1.51 24.16 22.29
N ARG A 31 -0.57 23.77 23.15
CA ARG A 31 -0.77 22.68 24.11
C ARG A 31 -1.53 23.13 25.37
N ASP A 32 -1.49 24.42 25.71
CA ASP A 32 -2.14 24.94 26.91
C ASP A 32 -3.66 25.07 26.74
N LYS A 33 -4.15 25.28 25.51
CA LYS A 33 -5.58 25.18 25.18
C LYS A 33 -6.21 23.79 25.42
N PHE A 34 -5.41 22.76 25.75
CA PHE A 34 -5.91 21.46 26.19
C PHE A 34 -6.12 21.35 27.69
N ASN A 35 -5.57 22.27 28.49
CA ASN A 35 -5.64 22.24 29.94
C ASN A 35 -7.06 22.59 30.41
N ALA A 36 -7.71 21.68 31.15
CA ALA A 36 -9.03 21.90 31.72
C ALA A 36 -9.26 21.08 32.99
N LYS A 37 -10.17 21.58 33.83
CA LYS A 37 -10.66 20.88 35.03
C LYS A 37 -11.85 20.00 34.69
N PHE A 38 -11.82 18.79 35.23
CA PHE A 38 -12.86 17.79 35.08
C PHE A 38 -13.34 17.31 36.44
N SER A 39 -14.63 17.51 36.71
CA SER A 39 -15.32 16.87 37.83
C SER A 39 -15.47 15.39 37.55
N VAL A 40 -14.81 14.56 38.36
CA VAL A 40 -14.74 13.10 38.20
C VAL A 40 -15.14 12.38 39.49
N PRO A 41 -15.70 11.16 39.41
CA PRO A 41 -16.06 10.39 40.59
C PRO A 41 -14.81 9.87 41.30
N CYS A 42 -14.78 9.99 42.63
CA CYS A 42 -13.75 9.38 43.48
C CYS A 42 -14.32 8.83 44.79
N THR A 43 -13.55 7.98 45.47
CA THR A 43 -13.74 7.67 46.89
C THR A 43 -12.41 7.83 47.64
N THR A 44 -12.47 8.01 48.95
CA THR A 44 -11.28 8.12 49.82
C THR A 44 -11.27 6.95 50.79
N VAL A 45 -10.19 6.18 50.77
CA VAL A 45 -9.96 5.07 51.71
C VAL A 45 -8.94 5.53 52.74
N THR A 46 -9.37 5.68 53.99
CA THR A 46 -8.51 6.06 55.14
C THR A 46 -7.99 4.87 55.94
N ASP A 47 -8.72 3.74 55.93
CA ASP A 47 -8.29 2.49 56.54
C ASP A 47 -7.34 1.70 55.61
N PRO A 48 -6.09 1.42 56.02
CA PRO A 48 -5.16 0.63 55.20
C PRO A 48 -5.57 -0.85 55.01
N SER A 49 -6.41 -1.41 55.88
CA SER A 49 -6.73 -2.85 55.87
C SER A 49 -7.73 -3.23 54.78
N SER A 50 -8.78 -2.42 54.56
CA SER A 50 -9.74 -2.58 53.47
C SER A 50 -9.22 -2.14 52.10
N PHE A 51 -8.17 -1.30 52.04
CA PHE A 51 -7.65 -0.73 50.79
C PHE A 51 -7.36 -1.76 49.69
N ASN A 52 -6.71 -2.88 50.00
CA ASN A 52 -6.33 -3.88 48.99
C ASN A 52 -7.54 -4.64 48.42
N ASP A 53 -8.57 -4.88 49.24
CA ASP A 53 -9.82 -5.52 48.83
C ASP A 53 -10.63 -4.59 47.91
N ILE A 54 -10.73 -3.31 48.28
CA ILE A 54 -11.34 -2.26 47.44
C ILE A 54 -10.56 -2.11 46.12
N LEU A 55 -9.22 -2.15 46.16
CA LEU A 55 -8.36 -2.01 44.99
C LEU A 55 -8.63 -3.11 43.95
N GLU A 56 -8.64 -4.39 44.35
CA GLU A 56 -8.93 -5.49 43.41
C GLU A 56 -10.39 -5.48 42.94
N LYS A 57 -11.36 -5.17 43.83
CA LYS A 57 -12.80 -5.09 43.46
C LYS A 57 -13.13 -3.97 42.48
N MET A 58 -12.35 -2.88 42.45
CA MET A 58 -12.68 -1.67 41.66
C MET A 58 -11.67 -1.34 40.54
N LYS A 59 -10.59 -2.11 40.38
CA LYS A 59 -9.49 -1.93 39.41
C LYS A 59 -9.93 -1.68 37.95
N GLN A 60 -11.03 -2.31 37.56
CA GLN A 60 -11.68 -2.18 36.25
C GLN A 60 -12.41 -0.84 36.08
N LEU A 61 -12.92 -0.27 37.18
CA LEU A 61 -13.69 0.97 37.25
C LEU A 61 -12.80 2.23 37.19
N PHE A 62 -11.49 2.11 37.43
CA PHE A 62 -10.57 3.26 37.49
C PHE A 62 -10.58 4.09 36.19
N LEU A 63 -10.31 5.39 36.35
CA LEU A 63 -10.05 6.30 35.25
C LEU A 63 -8.73 5.94 34.56
N LYS A 64 -8.78 5.62 33.26
CA LYS A 64 -7.63 5.19 32.46
C LYS A 64 -7.34 6.22 31.36
N VAL A 65 -6.63 7.29 31.72
CA VAL A 65 -6.08 8.29 30.79
C VAL A 65 -4.55 8.27 30.82
N ALA A 66 -3.89 8.82 29.80
CA ALA A 66 -2.43 8.80 29.75
C ALA A 66 -1.81 9.66 30.86
N ASN A 67 -0.59 9.30 31.30
CA ASN A 67 0.21 10.07 32.26
C ASN A 67 -0.50 10.47 33.57
N PHE A 68 -1.48 9.67 34.02
CA PHE A 68 -2.32 9.94 35.18
C PHE A 68 -2.31 8.76 36.15
N LYS A 69 -2.27 9.04 37.45
CA LYS A 69 -2.41 8.03 38.52
C LYS A 69 -3.84 8.09 39.08
N PRO A 70 -4.68 7.05 38.90
CA PRO A 70 -6.04 7.04 39.44
C PRO A 70 -6.08 6.74 40.95
N VAL A 71 -5.01 6.19 41.53
CA VAL A 71 -4.82 6.10 42.98
C VAL A 71 -3.81 7.16 43.39
N GLN A 72 -4.17 7.98 44.37
CA GLN A 72 -3.40 9.13 44.83
C GLN A 72 -3.38 9.17 46.36
N GLU A 73 -2.21 9.43 46.94
CA GLU A 73 -2.02 9.55 48.38
C GLU A 73 -2.41 10.96 48.84
N LEU A 74 -3.04 11.06 50.02
CA LEU A 74 -3.54 12.30 50.60
C LEU A 74 -2.66 12.74 51.80
N PRO A 75 -2.66 14.04 52.17
CA PRO A 75 -1.83 14.54 53.28
C PRO A 75 -2.13 13.95 54.67
N ASP A 76 -3.29 13.31 54.84
CA ASP A 76 -3.73 12.61 56.05
C ASP A 76 -3.33 11.12 56.08
N GLY A 77 -2.61 10.64 55.05
CA GLY A 77 -2.27 9.23 54.87
C GLY A 77 -3.37 8.39 54.20
N GLY A 78 -4.54 8.98 53.92
CA GLY A 78 -5.60 8.35 53.15
C GLY A 78 -5.25 8.22 51.66
N ARG A 79 -6.08 7.48 50.91
CA ARG A 79 -5.90 7.27 49.48
C ARG A 79 -7.17 7.58 48.69
N ARG A 80 -7.08 8.57 47.81
CA ARG A 80 -8.13 8.93 46.84
C ARG A 80 -8.03 7.98 45.64
N ILE A 81 -9.13 7.29 45.33
CA ILE A 81 -9.27 6.41 44.16
C ILE A 81 -10.25 7.05 43.18
N ILE A 82 -9.84 7.23 41.93
CA ILE A 82 -10.54 8.03 40.91
C ILE A 82 -11.05 7.11 39.79
N PHE A 83 -12.33 7.24 39.48
CA PHE A 83 -13.09 6.32 38.64
C PHE A 83 -13.47 6.92 37.29
N ASP A 84 -13.72 6.04 36.34
CA ASP A 84 -14.32 6.37 35.05
C ASP A 84 -15.85 6.43 35.20
N SER A 85 -16.43 7.61 34.98
CA SER A 85 -17.86 7.83 35.10
C SER A 85 -18.70 6.94 34.17
N GLU A 86 -18.17 6.52 33.02
CA GLU A 86 -18.89 5.66 32.08
C GLU A 86 -18.94 4.18 32.54
N LYS A 87 -18.24 3.83 33.63
CA LYS A 87 -18.23 2.49 34.24
C LYS A 87 -19.02 2.39 35.54
N LEU A 88 -19.47 3.50 36.12
CA LEU A 88 -20.18 3.51 37.40
C LEU A 88 -21.69 3.34 37.24
N ASN A 89 -22.32 2.80 38.28
CA ASN A 89 -23.77 2.77 38.43
C ASN A 89 -24.16 3.29 39.82
N ASP A 90 -25.43 3.65 39.97
CA ASP A 90 -25.95 4.29 41.19
C ASP A 90 -25.87 3.38 42.45
N HIS A 91 -25.69 2.06 42.31
CA HIS A 91 -25.46 1.15 43.44
C HIS A 91 -24.01 1.24 43.93
N ILE A 92 -23.02 1.14 43.03
CA ILE A 92 -21.59 1.31 43.35
C ILE A 92 -21.33 2.70 43.95
N ILE A 93 -21.96 3.74 43.39
CA ILE A 93 -21.83 5.13 43.89
C ILE A 93 -22.27 5.24 45.35
N ARG A 94 -23.36 4.56 45.75
CA ARG A 94 -23.84 4.53 47.14
C ARG A 94 -22.99 3.63 48.04
N GLN A 95 -22.57 2.46 47.54
CA GLN A 95 -21.82 1.47 48.32
C GLN A 95 -20.44 1.97 48.76
N TYR A 96 -19.76 2.75 47.92
CA TYR A 96 -18.40 3.26 48.17
C TYR A 96 -18.39 4.79 48.35
N GLU A 97 -19.52 5.38 48.74
CA GLU A 97 -19.71 6.80 49.06
C GLU A 97 -19.12 7.78 48.03
N ILE A 98 -19.22 7.45 46.74
CA ILE A 98 -18.46 8.11 45.66
C ILE A 98 -18.89 9.57 45.49
N GLN A 99 -17.95 10.49 45.74
CA GLN A 99 -18.12 11.94 45.64
C GLN A 99 -17.43 12.51 44.39
N PRO A 100 -17.89 13.65 43.86
CA PRO A 100 -17.16 14.39 42.83
C PRO A 100 -15.85 14.97 43.38
N THR A 101 -14.82 15.00 42.55
CA THR A 101 -13.57 15.69 42.82
C THR A 101 -13.03 16.30 41.52
N GLU A 102 -12.35 17.43 41.60
CA GLU A 102 -11.73 18.04 40.42
C GLU A 102 -10.36 17.42 40.14
N ILE A 103 -10.09 17.17 38.85
CA ILE A 103 -8.75 16.88 38.33
C ILE A 103 -8.41 17.82 37.18
N ASP A 104 -7.18 18.29 37.14
CA ASP A 104 -6.61 18.97 35.99
C ASP A 104 -6.10 17.92 34.99
N LEU A 105 -6.54 18.01 33.72
CA LEU A 105 -6.03 17.22 32.60
C LEU A 105 -5.62 18.17 31.47
N GLY A 106 -4.52 17.84 30.79
CA GLY A 106 -3.96 18.64 29.70
C GLY A 106 -3.59 17.79 28.48
N TYR A 107 -2.80 18.38 27.59
CA TYR A 107 -2.40 17.78 26.31
C TYR A 107 -1.84 16.35 26.43
N ASP A 108 -1.10 16.04 27.50
CA ASP A 108 -0.45 14.74 27.70
C ASP A 108 -1.31 13.65 28.34
N ASN A 109 -2.58 13.93 28.63
CA ASN A 109 -3.53 12.92 29.07
C ASN A 109 -4.36 12.33 27.91
N PHE A 110 -4.39 12.99 26.75
CA PHE A 110 -5.18 12.60 25.58
C PHE A 110 -4.33 11.91 24.48
N PRO A 111 -4.83 10.83 23.85
CA PRO A 111 -4.19 10.20 22.69
C PRO A 111 -4.44 10.97 21.37
N ALA A 112 -3.62 10.68 20.36
CA ALA A 112 -3.60 11.39 19.08
C ALA A 112 -4.96 11.43 18.36
N ASP A 113 -5.68 10.31 18.36
CA ASP A 113 -6.99 10.17 17.70
C ASP A 113 -8.07 11.03 18.37
N VAL A 114 -8.08 11.09 19.70
CA VAL A 114 -8.99 11.94 20.49
C VAL A 114 -8.69 13.43 20.27
N ILE A 115 -7.41 13.80 20.28
CA ILE A 115 -6.95 15.16 19.97
C ILE A 115 -7.39 15.58 18.57
N LEU A 116 -7.01 14.81 17.55
CA LEU A 116 -7.29 15.14 16.15
C LEU A 116 -8.79 15.09 15.84
N LYS A 117 -9.56 14.17 16.43
CA LYS A 117 -11.02 14.14 16.28
C LYS A 117 -11.69 15.40 16.86
N LYS A 118 -11.18 15.97 17.96
CA LYS A 118 -11.67 17.24 18.49
C LYS A 118 -11.29 18.42 17.59
N VAL A 119 -9.99 18.58 17.29
CA VAL A 119 -9.46 19.69 16.49
C VAL A 119 -10.13 19.75 15.11
N LEU A 120 -10.16 18.61 14.41
CA LEU A 120 -10.66 18.49 13.04
C LEU A 120 -12.18 18.32 12.96
N SER A 121 -12.92 18.42 14.07
CA SER A 121 -14.37 18.14 14.12
C SER A 121 -15.16 18.94 13.08
N LYS A 122 -14.93 20.25 12.96
CA LYS A 122 -15.52 21.12 11.93
C LYS A 122 -15.15 20.70 10.50
N ALA A 123 -13.90 20.30 10.27
CA ALA A 123 -13.38 19.97 8.94
C ALA A 123 -13.76 18.55 8.44
N THR A 124 -14.21 17.68 9.35
CA THR A 124 -14.44 16.24 9.08
C THR A 124 -15.86 15.79 9.39
N GLY A 125 -16.75 16.67 9.83
CA GLY A 125 -18.07 16.29 10.38
C GLY A 125 -17.96 15.36 11.59
N GLY A 126 -16.85 15.43 12.34
CA GLY A 126 -16.53 14.53 13.45
C GLY A 126 -16.14 13.10 13.06
N THR A 127 -15.97 12.78 11.76
CA THR A 127 -15.70 11.41 11.28
C THR A 127 -14.28 10.91 11.55
N GLY A 128 -13.32 11.82 11.82
CA GLY A 128 -11.95 11.47 12.24
C GLY A 128 -10.84 11.98 11.32
N GLY A 129 -9.59 11.78 11.74
CA GLY A 129 -8.39 12.28 11.04
C GLY A 129 -7.95 11.44 9.83
N ALA A 130 -6.91 11.91 9.14
CA ALA A 130 -6.33 11.22 7.99
C ALA A 130 -5.60 9.92 8.39
N GLY A 131 -5.81 8.85 7.61
CA GLY A 131 -5.10 7.57 7.80
C GLY A 131 -3.65 7.64 7.34
N PHE A 132 -2.72 7.36 8.25
CA PHE A 132 -1.27 7.34 8.01
C PHE A 132 -0.73 5.92 7.77
N SER A 133 0.58 5.81 7.56
CA SER A 133 1.33 4.55 7.68
C SER A 133 2.76 4.84 8.14
N ILE A 134 3.40 3.86 8.80
CA ILE A 134 4.72 4.02 9.43
C ILE A 134 5.76 3.20 8.66
N VAL A 135 6.93 3.78 8.44
CA VAL A 135 8.08 3.18 7.76
C VAL A 135 9.33 3.48 8.61
N GLY A 136 9.62 2.60 9.57
CA GLY A 136 10.65 2.83 10.58
C GLY A 136 10.22 3.94 11.55
N HIS A 137 11.03 5.00 11.63
CA HIS A 137 10.72 6.22 12.39
C HIS A 137 10.02 7.31 11.57
N ILE A 138 9.67 7.03 10.31
CA ILE A 138 8.94 7.94 9.42
C ILE A 138 7.45 7.63 9.50
N LEU A 139 6.62 8.61 9.85
CA LEU A 139 5.16 8.51 9.72
C LEU A 139 4.74 9.30 8.48
N HIS A 140 4.08 8.65 7.52
CA HIS A 140 3.67 9.28 6.27
C HIS A 140 2.14 9.36 6.11
N LEU A 141 1.69 10.52 5.64
CA LEU A 141 0.30 10.90 5.42
C LEU A 141 -0.02 11.07 3.93
N ASN A 142 -1.31 11.09 3.63
CA ASN A 142 -1.87 11.54 2.37
C ASN A 142 -3.06 12.46 2.73
N LEU A 143 -2.78 13.72 3.06
CA LEU A 143 -3.81 14.66 3.47
C LEU A 143 -4.73 15.01 2.29
N ARG A 144 -6.04 15.08 2.57
CA ARG A 144 -7.03 15.64 1.65
C ARG A 144 -6.98 17.16 1.73
N GLU A 145 -7.43 17.83 0.68
CA GLU A 145 -7.43 19.30 0.54
C GLU A 145 -7.99 20.04 1.77
N HIS A 146 -9.17 19.65 2.26
CA HIS A 146 -9.81 20.22 3.46
C HIS A 146 -9.04 19.99 4.78
N LEU A 147 -7.99 19.15 4.78
CA LEU A 147 -7.09 18.93 5.92
C LEU A 147 -5.75 19.67 5.78
N LEU A 148 -5.42 20.23 4.61
CA LEU A 148 -4.18 20.98 4.40
C LEU A 148 -4.03 22.21 5.31
N PRO A 149 -5.08 22.98 5.66
CA PRO A 149 -4.98 24.07 6.64
C PRO A 149 -4.52 23.60 8.04
N TYR A 150 -4.73 22.33 8.37
CA TYR A 150 -4.43 21.74 9.67
C TYR A 150 -3.10 20.96 9.68
N LYS A 151 -2.34 20.98 8.57
CA LYS A 151 -1.20 20.07 8.36
C LYS A 151 -0.11 20.19 9.44
N LYS A 152 0.15 21.39 9.97
CA LYS A 152 1.09 21.61 11.09
C LYS A 152 0.64 20.88 12.37
N VAL A 153 -0.60 21.09 12.81
CA VAL A 153 -1.16 20.39 13.99
C VAL A 153 -1.23 18.89 13.78
N ILE A 154 -1.66 18.42 12.60
CA ILE A 154 -1.69 16.98 12.29
C ILE A 154 -0.28 16.39 12.38
N GLY A 155 0.72 17.06 11.82
CA GLY A 155 2.13 16.69 11.92
C GLY A 155 2.60 16.60 13.37
N GLN A 156 2.50 17.69 14.12
CA GLN A 156 3.05 17.79 15.47
C GLN A 156 2.34 16.84 16.45
N VAL A 157 1.01 16.70 16.39
CA VAL A 157 0.28 15.75 17.26
C VAL A 157 0.65 14.30 16.96
N LEU A 158 0.88 13.95 15.69
CA LEU A 158 1.30 12.59 15.34
C LEU A 158 2.77 12.33 15.73
N LEU A 159 3.64 13.35 15.70
CA LEU A 159 5.01 13.26 16.20
C LEU A 159 5.03 13.08 17.74
N ASP A 160 4.38 13.98 18.47
CA ASP A 160 4.32 13.99 19.95
C ASP A 160 3.76 12.68 20.53
N LYS A 161 2.75 12.08 19.86
CA LYS A 161 1.95 10.98 20.42
C LYS A 161 2.24 9.60 19.81
N THR A 162 2.99 9.50 18.72
CA THR A 162 3.29 8.20 18.09
C THR A 162 4.71 7.75 18.43
N LYS A 163 4.81 6.65 19.19
CA LYS A 163 6.11 6.13 19.65
C LYS A 163 7.06 5.83 18.49
N ASN A 164 8.33 6.14 18.71
CA ASN A 164 9.46 5.90 17.80
C ASN A 164 9.42 6.69 16.48
N ILE A 165 8.54 7.69 16.33
CA ILE A 165 8.55 8.60 15.17
C ILE A 165 9.52 9.75 15.42
N GLN A 166 10.30 10.10 14.40
CA GLN A 166 11.23 11.24 14.40
C GLN A 166 10.87 12.30 13.34
N ILE A 167 10.07 11.93 12.35
CA ILE A 167 9.63 12.80 11.27
C ILE A 167 8.24 12.40 10.79
N VAL A 168 7.38 13.39 10.59
CA VAL A 168 6.05 13.24 9.99
C VAL A 168 6.04 13.94 8.64
N VAL A 169 5.73 13.21 7.58
CA VAL A 169 5.70 13.72 6.20
C VAL A 169 4.31 13.58 5.58
N ASN A 170 3.94 14.52 4.72
CA ASN A 170 2.75 14.41 3.88
C ASN A 170 3.16 14.28 2.42
N LYS A 171 2.68 13.24 1.75
CA LYS A 171 2.92 13.04 0.33
C LYS A 171 2.21 14.14 -0.49
N THR A 172 2.98 14.85 -1.32
CA THR A 172 2.44 15.81 -2.30
C THR A 172 2.02 15.08 -3.58
N ALA A 173 1.39 15.79 -4.52
CA ALA A 173 0.64 15.17 -5.62
C ALA A 173 1.51 14.38 -6.62
N GLU A 174 0.90 13.29 -7.12
CA GLU A 174 1.30 12.45 -8.28
C GLU A 174 2.72 11.81 -8.30
N ILE A 175 2.84 10.68 -9.01
CA ILE A 175 4.12 10.00 -9.25
C ILE A 175 4.55 10.30 -10.69
N GLN A 176 5.35 11.35 -10.86
CA GLN A 176 5.71 11.85 -12.20
C GLN A 176 7.05 11.34 -12.75
N ASN A 177 7.82 10.56 -11.98
CA ASN A 177 9.08 9.96 -12.42
C ASN A 177 8.99 8.43 -12.62
N GLU A 178 9.86 7.92 -13.49
CA GLU A 178 10.02 6.50 -13.81
C GLU A 178 10.40 5.64 -12.59
N PHE A 179 11.24 6.19 -11.70
CA PHE A 179 11.75 5.54 -10.50
C PHE A 179 10.73 5.35 -9.36
N ARG A 180 9.50 5.86 -9.54
CA ARG A 180 8.37 5.81 -8.59
C ARG A 180 8.56 6.53 -7.25
N ASN A 181 9.48 7.49 -7.21
CA ASN A 181 9.79 8.26 -6.01
C ASN A 181 8.70 9.30 -5.72
N PHE A 182 8.33 9.44 -4.45
CA PHE A 182 7.27 10.35 -4.02
C PHE A 182 7.85 11.68 -3.55
N ASN A 183 7.37 12.78 -4.12
CA ASN A 183 7.53 14.08 -3.50
C ASN A 183 6.71 14.14 -2.20
N PHE A 184 7.27 14.76 -1.16
CA PHE A 184 6.60 14.99 0.11
C PHE A 184 7.04 16.30 0.74
N GLU A 185 6.19 16.84 1.61
CA GLU A 185 6.53 17.92 2.53
C GLU A 185 6.76 17.34 3.94
N ILE A 186 7.66 17.95 4.71
CA ILE A 186 7.81 17.68 6.14
C ILE A 186 6.74 18.48 6.88
N LEU A 187 5.97 17.82 7.75
CA LEU A 187 4.95 18.45 8.59
C LEU A 187 5.43 18.72 10.02
N ALA A 188 6.28 17.85 10.56
CA ALA A 188 6.91 18.01 11.87
C ALA A 188 8.14 17.09 12.00
N GLY A 189 9.12 17.52 12.79
CA GLY A 189 10.30 16.73 13.15
C GLY A 189 11.45 16.77 12.13
N GLU A 190 12.65 16.44 12.60
CA GLU A 190 13.93 16.61 11.87
C GLU A 190 14.65 15.26 11.64
N GLY A 191 13.88 14.16 11.63
CA GLY A 191 14.40 12.80 11.40
C GLY A 191 14.90 12.55 9.97
N SER A 192 15.84 11.61 9.82
CA SER A 192 16.38 11.19 8.52
C SER A 192 15.33 10.48 7.65
N THR A 193 15.45 10.63 6.32
CA THR A 193 14.66 9.85 5.34
C THR A 193 15.14 8.39 5.20
N ILE A 194 16.31 8.04 5.73
CA ILE A 194 16.85 6.67 5.68
C ILE A 194 16.14 5.80 6.72
N ALA A 195 15.03 5.19 6.31
CA ALA A 195 14.24 4.29 7.15
C ALA A 195 14.90 2.92 7.29
N ARG A 196 14.67 2.29 8.45
CA ARG A 196 14.96 0.86 8.68
C ARG A 196 13.70 0.15 9.17
N VAL A 197 13.32 -0.95 8.51
CA VAL A 197 12.10 -1.72 8.78
C VAL A 197 12.37 -3.22 8.89
N LYS A 198 11.48 -3.95 9.55
CA LYS A 198 11.50 -5.42 9.63
C LYS A 198 10.19 -5.97 9.07
N GLU A 199 10.28 -6.81 8.05
CA GLU A 199 9.12 -7.44 7.40
C GLU A 199 9.51 -8.87 6.98
N ASN A 200 8.61 -9.85 7.15
CA ASN A 200 8.78 -11.24 6.68
C ASN A 200 10.15 -11.86 7.02
N GLY A 201 10.61 -11.68 8.27
CA GLY A 201 11.90 -12.20 8.77
C GLY A 201 13.14 -11.49 8.23
N CYS A 202 12.98 -10.43 7.44
CA CYS A 202 14.06 -9.64 6.83
C CYS A 202 14.13 -8.23 7.43
N VAL A 203 15.32 -7.65 7.43
CA VAL A 203 15.55 -6.24 7.81
C VAL A 203 15.93 -5.46 6.56
N TYR A 204 15.20 -4.40 6.26
CA TYR A 204 15.42 -3.54 5.10
C TYR A 204 15.83 -2.16 5.59
N GLU A 205 16.69 -1.52 4.83
CA GLU A 205 17.19 -0.16 5.03
C GLU A 205 17.19 0.55 3.68
N PHE A 206 16.63 1.76 3.63
CA PHE A 206 16.50 2.54 2.39
C PHE A 206 16.14 4.00 2.65
N ASP A 207 16.48 4.87 1.70
CA ASP A 207 16.01 6.26 1.68
C ASP A 207 14.57 6.33 1.16
N PHE A 208 13.63 6.65 2.04
CA PHE A 208 12.20 6.75 1.72
C PHE A 208 11.88 7.85 0.70
N SER A 209 12.79 8.80 0.47
CA SER A 209 12.65 9.79 -0.61
C SER A 209 13.04 9.26 -2.00
N LYS A 210 13.77 8.14 -2.06
CA LYS A 210 14.40 7.65 -3.29
C LYS A 210 14.00 6.25 -3.74
N VAL A 211 13.16 5.54 -2.98
CA VAL A 211 12.63 4.22 -3.38
C VAL A 211 11.15 4.12 -3.06
N TYR A 212 10.42 3.34 -3.86
CA TYR A 212 9.03 2.98 -3.54
C TYR A 212 8.99 1.90 -2.43
N TRP A 213 8.33 2.21 -1.31
CA TRP A 213 8.00 1.25 -0.26
C TRP A 213 6.53 1.37 0.16
N ASN A 214 5.88 0.24 0.50
CA ASN A 214 4.47 0.19 0.88
C ASN A 214 4.23 -0.94 1.90
N PRO A 215 4.23 -0.66 3.22
CA PRO A 215 4.20 -1.70 4.27
C PRO A 215 2.89 -2.51 4.29
N ARG A 216 1.86 -2.06 3.56
CA ARG A 216 0.57 -2.75 3.40
C ARG A 216 0.61 -3.87 2.35
N LEU A 217 1.76 -4.12 1.70
CA LEU A 217 1.97 -5.26 0.78
C LEU A 217 2.67 -6.46 1.44
N SER A 218 3.11 -6.35 2.70
CA SER A 218 3.73 -7.42 3.50
C SER A 218 3.06 -8.80 3.39
N THR A 219 1.72 -8.85 3.40
CA THR A 219 0.95 -10.09 3.28
C THR A 219 0.90 -10.66 1.86
N GLU A 220 1.14 -9.86 0.83
CA GLU A 220 1.31 -10.30 -0.56
C GLU A 220 2.75 -10.78 -0.81
N HIS A 221 3.74 -10.11 -0.22
CA HIS A 221 5.14 -10.56 -0.23
C HIS A 221 5.28 -11.96 0.41
N ASP A 222 4.64 -12.16 1.57
CA ASP A 222 4.53 -13.47 2.23
C ASP A 222 3.73 -14.50 1.39
N ARG A 223 2.60 -14.08 0.79
CA ARG A 223 1.78 -14.95 -0.08
C ARG A 223 2.58 -15.51 -1.26
N ILE A 224 3.40 -14.71 -1.94
CA ILE A 224 4.30 -15.19 -3.00
C ILE A 224 5.42 -16.06 -2.43
N THR A 225 6.07 -15.63 -1.35
CA THR A 225 7.13 -16.41 -0.68
C THR A 225 6.64 -17.80 -0.24
N LYS A 226 5.34 -17.95 0.05
CA LYS A 226 4.71 -19.24 0.36
C LYS A 226 4.51 -20.15 -0.85
N LEU A 227 4.34 -19.62 -2.07
CA LEU A 227 4.23 -20.43 -3.30
C LEU A 227 5.56 -21.08 -3.71
N LEU A 228 6.69 -20.44 -3.41
CA LEU A 228 8.03 -20.94 -3.75
C LEU A 228 8.42 -22.16 -2.91
N SER A 229 9.13 -23.12 -3.48
CA SER A 229 9.78 -24.22 -2.76
C SER A 229 11.23 -23.87 -2.37
N ARG A 230 11.87 -24.72 -1.56
CA ARG A 230 13.33 -24.69 -1.45
C ARG A 230 13.93 -25.01 -2.84
N ASN A 231 14.99 -24.31 -3.22
CA ASN A 231 15.64 -24.40 -4.54
C ASN A 231 14.79 -23.94 -5.75
N SER A 232 13.60 -23.34 -5.56
CA SER A 232 12.92 -22.64 -6.67
C SER A 232 13.75 -21.48 -7.20
N ILE A 233 13.55 -21.12 -8.46
CA ILE A 233 14.22 -20.01 -9.13
C ILE A 233 13.25 -18.83 -9.24
N LEU A 234 13.63 -17.65 -8.74
CA LEU A 234 12.81 -16.44 -8.83
C LEU A 234 13.48 -15.36 -9.68
N PHE A 235 12.75 -14.83 -10.67
CA PHE A 235 13.11 -13.62 -11.40
C PHE A 235 12.23 -12.46 -10.92
N ASP A 236 12.80 -11.56 -10.11
CA ASP A 236 12.11 -10.42 -9.51
C ASP A 236 12.38 -9.17 -10.38
N VAL A 237 11.50 -8.90 -11.34
CA VAL A 237 11.74 -7.96 -12.47
C VAL A 237 11.76 -6.49 -12.05
N PHE A 238 11.03 -6.19 -10.97
CA PHE A 238 10.88 -4.86 -10.36
C PHE A 238 11.03 -5.01 -8.83
N ALA A 239 12.22 -5.43 -8.42
CA ALA A 239 12.51 -5.87 -7.06
C ALA A 239 12.52 -4.73 -6.03
N GLY A 240 12.69 -3.47 -6.45
CA GLY A 240 12.93 -2.36 -5.53
C GLY A 240 14.09 -2.69 -4.58
N VAL A 241 13.80 -2.63 -3.27
CA VAL A 241 14.75 -2.99 -2.20
C VAL A 241 14.68 -4.47 -1.76
N GLY A 242 13.96 -5.30 -2.51
CA GLY A 242 13.93 -6.77 -2.42
C GLY A 242 12.85 -7.44 -1.54
N PRO A 243 11.59 -6.97 -1.43
CA PRO A 243 10.62 -7.55 -0.50
C PRO A 243 10.10 -8.95 -0.89
N PHE A 244 10.18 -9.35 -2.17
CA PHE A 244 10.00 -10.77 -2.57
C PHE A 244 11.35 -11.50 -2.56
N THR A 245 12.36 -10.90 -3.19
CA THR A 245 13.74 -11.39 -3.28
C THR A 245 14.32 -11.89 -1.95
N MET A 246 14.24 -11.10 -0.87
CA MET A 246 14.96 -11.40 0.38
C MET A 246 14.32 -12.52 1.20
N PRO A 247 12.99 -12.58 1.40
CA PRO A 247 12.33 -13.74 2.02
C PRO A 247 12.50 -15.02 1.20
N ALA A 248 12.44 -14.93 -0.13
CA ALA A 248 12.68 -16.08 -1.02
C ALA A 248 14.12 -16.62 -0.89
N ALA A 249 15.13 -15.74 -0.88
CA ALA A 249 16.52 -16.13 -0.65
C ALA A 249 16.70 -16.82 0.72
N LYS A 250 16.05 -16.32 1.79
CA LYS A 250 16.06 -16.99 3.11
C LYS A 250 15.34 -18.34 3.13
N LYS A 251 14.35 -18.56 2.25
CA LYS A 251 13.71 -19.88 2.04
C LYS A 251 14.64 -20.89 1.35
N GLY A 252 15.77 -20.43 0.81
CA GLY A 252 16.73 -21.25 0.08
C GLY A 252 16.44 -21.36 -1.41
N CYS A 253 15.72 -20.39 -1.99
CA CYS A 253 15.61 -20.21 -3.44
C CYS A 253 16.93 -19.67 -4.03
N THR A 254 17.01 -19.62 -5.36
CA THR A 254 18.01 -18.86 -6.14
C THR A 254 17.30 -17.70 -6.82
N ILE A 255 17.83 -16.47 -6.72
CA ILE A 255 17.13 -15.26 -7.17
C ILE A 255 17.96 -14.49 -8.21
N TYR A 256 17.27 -14.00 -9.23
CA TYR A 256 17.71 -12.96 -10.15
C TYR A 256 16.83 -11.74 -9.90
N ALA A 257 17.40 -10.68 -9.35
CA ALA A 257 16.63 -9.52 -8.89
C ALA A 257 17.04 -8.26 -9.66
N ASN A 258 16.08 -7.54 -10.23
CA ASN A 258 16.32 -6.37 -11.06
C ASN A 258 15.48 -5.18 -10.59
N ASP A 259 16.06 -3.98 -10.61
CA ASP A 259 15.27 -2.74 -10.56
C ASP A 259 15.95 -1.65 -11.39
N LEU A 260 15.15 -0.83 -12.10
CA LEU A 260 15.66 0.26 -12.94
C LEU A 260 16.23 1.42 -12.10
N ASN A 261 15.70 1.63 -10.89
CA ASN A 261 16.11 2.73 -10.02
C ASN A 261 17.50 2.43 -9.39
N PRO A 262 18.50 3.31 -9.56
CA PRO A 262 19.84 3.09 -8.99
C PRO A 262 19.87 3.03 -7.46
N ASP A 263 19.07 3.85 -6.77
CA ASP A 263 18.97 3.81 -5.31
C ASP A 263 18.27 2.52 -4.84
N SER A 264 17.24 2.03 -5.56
CA SER A 264 16.63 0.71 -5.31
C SER A 264 17.69 -0.40 -5.38
N TYR A 265 18.45 -0.46 -6.47
CA TYR A 265 19.52 -1.44 -6.68
C TYR A 265 20.60 -1.37 -5.59
N GLU A 266 21.07 -0.16 -5.26
CA GLU A 266 22.06 0.03 -4.20
C GLU A 266 21.54 -0.45 -2.83
N TYR A 267 20.30 -0.09 -2.47
CA TYR A 267 19.72 -0.53 -1.21
C TYR A 267 19.41 -2.03 -1.20
N LEU A 268 19.02 -2.64 -2.33
CA LEU A 268 18.93 -4.10 -2.48
C LEU A 268 20.29 -4.75 -2.15
N VAL A 269 21.39 -4.33 -2.79
CA VAL A 269 22.74 -4.89 -2.54
C VAL A 269 23.18 -4.69 -1.09
N LYS A 270 22.91 -3.53 -0.48
CA LYS A 270 23.17 -3.26 0.95
C LYS A 270 22.33 -4.18 1.86
N ASN A 271 21.07 -4.40 1.53
CA ASN A 271 20.13 -5.22 2.30
C ASN A 271 20.41 -6.73 2.20
N LEU A 272 20.87 -7.21 1.04
CA LEU A 272 21.30 -8.60 0.86
C LEU A 272 22.45 -8.95 1.82
N LYS A 273 23.52 -8.13 1.82
CA LYS A 273 24.67 -8.25 2.74
C LYS A 273 24.23 -8.15 4.21
N ARG A 274 23.39 -7.16 4.53
CA ARG A 274 22.80 -6.97 5.88
C ARG A 274 22.03 -8.20 6.38
N ASN A 275 21.53 -9.05 5.47
CA ASN A 275 20.75 -10.25 5.80
C ASN A 275 21.51 -11.57 5.55
N LYS A 276 22.78 -11.53 5.12
CA LYS A 276 23.66 -12.69 4.86
C LYS A 276 23.12 -13.66 3.79
N ILE A 277 22.52 -13.11 2.73
CA ILE A 277 21.84 -13.84 1.64
C ILE A 277 22.33 -13.46 0.24
N GLU A 278 23.36 -12.62 0.13
CA GLU A 278 24.00 -12.22 -1.14
C GLU A 278 24.46 -13.43 -1.97
N HIS A 279 24.86 -14.53 -1.33
CA HIS A 279 25.27 -15.79 -1.97
C HIS A 279 24.13 -16.53 -2.71
N ARG A 280 22.91 -16.00 -2.72
CA ARG A 280 21.72 -16.55 -3.40
C ARG A 280 21.08 -15.62 -4.41
N VAL A 281 21.60 -14.39 -4.56
CA VAL A 281 20.93 -13.33 -5.30
C VAL A 281 21.91 -12.64 -6.24
N GLU A 282 21.71 -12.83 -7.54
CA GLU A 282 22.37 -12.05 -8.57
C GLU A 282 21.51 -10.81 -8.86
N ALA A 283 22.06 -9.62 -8.57
CA ALA A 283 21.32 -8.35 -8.61
C ALA A 283 21.70 -7.52 -9.86
N PHE A 284 20.70 -6.91 -10.49
CA PHE A 284 20.80 -6.19 -11.76
C PHE A 284 20.16 -4.79 -11.68
N LYS A 285 20.62 -3.90 -12.56
CA LYS A 285 20.08 -2.56 -12.75
C LYS A 285 19.87 -2.30 -14.25
N LEU A 286 18.85 -2.95 -14.81
CA LEU A 286 18.49 -2.92 -16.23
C LEU A 286 17.02 -2.52 -16.39
N ASP A 287 16.61 -2.17 -17.61
CA ASP A 287 15.19 -2.15 -17.95
C ASP A 287 14.57 -3.55 -17.78
N GLY A 288 13.28 -3.60 -17.39
CA GLY A 288 12.57 -4.86 -17.18
C GLY A 288 12.48 -5.74 -18.43
N ARG A 289 12.39 -5.16 -19.64
CA ARG A 289 12.40 -5.93 -20.90
C ARG A 289 13.80 -6.39 -21.26
N GLU A 290 14.83 -5.60 -20.95
CA GLU A 290 16.23 -5.99 -21.13
C GLU A 290 16.59 -7.18 -20.22
N PHE A 291 16.27 -7.09 -18.92
CA PHE A 291 16.42 -8.18 -17.95
C PHE A 291 15.71 -9.46 -18.40
N LEU A 292 14.47 -9.36 -18.89
CA LEU A 292 13.71 -10.51 -19.41
C LEU A 292 14.26 -11.06 -20.73
N ARG A 293 14.94 -10.26 -21.56
CA ARG A 293 15.55 -10.72 -22.83
C ARG A 293 16.97 -11.28 -22.67
N GLN A 294 17.75 -10.78 -21.72
CA GLN A 294 19.14 -11.21 -21.49
C GLN A 294 19.25 -12.20 -20.33
N VAL A 295 18.84 -11.80 -19.12
CA VAL A 295 19.07 -12.58 -17.89
C VAL A 295 18.11 -13.76 -17.81
N LEU A 296 16.81 -13.55 -17.99
CA LEU A 296 15.85 -14.66 -17.98
C LEU A 296 16.17 -15.70 -19.06
N VAL A 297 16.47 -15.29 -20.29
CA VAL A 297 16.77 -16.24 -21.39
C VAL A 297 18.05 -17.04 -21.12
N SER A 298 19.14 -16.38 -20.70
CA SER A 298 20.41 -17.07 -20.44
C SER A 298 20.36 -17.98 -19.22
N LYS A 299 19.68 -17.57 -18.13
CA LYS A 299 19.62 -18.33 -16.88
C LYS A 299 18.54 -19.43 -16.92
N ALA A 300 17.34 -19.18 -17.45
CA ALA A 300 16.25 -20.17 -17.45
C ALA A 300 16.55 -21.42 -18.29
N ALA A 301 17.42 -21.31 -19.30
CA ALA A 301 17.91 -22.48 -20.05
C ALA A 301 18.69 -23.48 -19.16
N LEU A 302 19.35 -23.00 -18.09
CA LEU A 302 20.07 -23.82 -17.10
C LEU A 302 19.12 -24.51 -16.10
N TYR A 303 17.87 -24.07 -16.04
CA TYR A 303 16.86 -24.48 -15.06
C TYR A 303 15.68 -25.23 -15.70
N LEU A 304 15.89 -25.85 -16.87
CA LEU A 304 14.88 -26.63 -17.56
C LEU A 304 14.33 -27.76 -16.65
N GLY A 305 13.01 -27.84 -16.52
CA GLY A 305 12.33 -28.78 -15.63
C GLY A 305 12.30 -28.37 -14.14
N GLN A 306 12.91 -27.25 -13.75
CA GLN A 306 12.88 -26.74 -12.37
C GLN A 306 11.74 -25.74 -12.14
N ASP A 307 11.57 -25.36 -10.88
CA ASP A 307 10.46 -24.51 -10.41
C ASP A 307 10.75 -23.02 -10.62
N ILE A 308 10.53 -22.51 -11.84
CA ILE A 308 10.81 -21.12 -12.22
C ILE A 308 9.58 -20.22 -12.02
N HIS A 309 9.75 -19.19 -11.19
CA HIS A 309 8.78 -18.13 -10.91
C HIS A 309 9.28 -16.75 -11.39
N ILE A 310 8.36 -15.86 -11.77
CA ILE A 310 8.65 -14.48 -12.19
C ILE A 310 7.68 -13.51 -11.48
N THR A 311 8.20 -12.53 -10.75
CA THR A 311 7.40 -11.45 -10.12
C THR A 311 7.52 -10.14 -10.88
N MET A 312 6.38 -9.53 -11.19
CA MET A 312 6.30 -8.26 -11.95
C MET A 312 5.42 -7.25 -11.20
N ASN A 313 5.93 -6.74 -10.07
CA ASN A 313 5.19 -5.87 -9.14
C ASN A 313 5.30 -4.37 -9.49
N LEU A 314 4.93 -4.00 -10.72
CA LEU A 314 4.86 -2.61 -11.16
C LEU A 314 3.44 -2.30 -11.71
N PRO A 315 2.39 -2.23 -10.86
CA PRO A 315 1.02 -2.57 -11.27
C PRO A 315 0.32 -1.58 -12.22
N ALA A 316 0.97 -0.46 -12.55
CA ALA A 316 0.49 0.46 -13.58
C ALA A 316 0.85 0.02 -15.00
N VAL A 317 2.02 -0.60 -15.19
CA VAL A 317 2.63 -0.86 -16.51
C VAL A 317 3.18 -2.28 -16.68
N ALA A 318 3.24 -3.12 -15.63
CA ALA A 318 3.79 -4.48 -15.71
C ALA A 318 3.11 -5.37 -16.76
N LEU A 319 1.85 -5.09 -17.11
CA LEU A 319 1.16 -5.75 -18.24
C LEU A 319 1.85 -5.48 -19.58
N GLU A 320 2.39 -4.28 -19.80
CA GLU A 320 3.05 -3.90 -21.07
C GLU A 320 4.31 -4.74 -21.32
N PHE A 321 5.04 -5.08 -20.25
CA PHE A 321 6.22 -5.96 -20.29
C PHE A 321 5.88 -7.42 -20.60
N LEU A 322 4.60 -7.79 -20.72
CA LEU A 322 4.21 -9.11 -21.24
C LEU A 322 4.48 -9.26 -22.74
N ASP A 323 4.73 -8.14 -23.45
CA ASP A 323 5.10 -8.10 -24.86
C ASP A 323 6.38 -8.88 -25.21
N VAL A 324 7.28 -9.09 -24.23
CA VAL A 324 8.54 -9.80 -24.46
C VAL A 324 8.35 -11.29 -24.60
N PHE A 325 7.42 -11.92 -23.88
CA PHE A 325 7.34 -13.39 -23.77
C PHE A 325 7.16 -14.11 -25.12
N PRO A 326 6.31 -13.61 -26.06
CA PRO A 326 6.23 -14.17 -27.42
C PRO A 326 7.51 -14.07 -28.26
N THR A 327 8.49 -13.25 -27.83
CA THR A 327 9.77 -13.03 -28.52
C THR A 327 10.96 -13.77 -27.89
N LEU A 328 10.81 -14.32 -26.67
CA LEU A 328 11.90 -14.97 -25.96
C LEU A 328 12.31 -16.30 -26.62
N LYS A 329 13.62 -16.48 -26.83
CA LYS A 329 14.22 -17.71 -27.40
C LYS A 329 14.49 -18.75 -26.31
N LEU A 330 13.44 -19.19 -25.62
CA LEU A 330 13.53 -20.23 -24.58
C LEU A 330 13.38 -21.64 -25.16
N PRO A 331 14.01 -22.67 -24.56
CA PRO A 331 13.89 -24.04 -25.01
C PRO A 331 12.48 -24.61 -24.80
N ALA A 332 12.08 -25.53 -25.68
CA ALA A 332 10.81 -26.25 -25.51
C ALA A 332 10.82 -27.05 -24.19
N GLY A 333 9.69 -27.06 -23.49
CA GLY A 333 9.58 -27.61 -22.14
C GLY A 333 9.98 -26.64 -21.02
N CYS A 334 10.47 -25.43 -21.33
CA CYS A 334 10.63 -24.38 -20.33
C CYS A 334 9.25 -23.94 -19.80
N VAL A 335 9.10 -23.90 -18.47
CA VAL A 335 7.85 -23.55 -17.79
C VAL A 335 8.10 -22.34 -16.90
N LEU A 336 7.39 -21.24 -17.14
CA LEU A 336 7.49 -20.01 -16.36
C LEU A 336 6.19 -19.75 -15.61
N LYS A 337 6.25 -19.67 -14.27
CA LYS A 337 5.12 -19.28 -13.41
C LYS A 337 5.15 -17.76 -13.20
N ILE A 338 4.27 -17.03 -13.87
CA ILE A 338 4.27 -15.57 -13.87
C ILE A 338 3.27 -15.02 -12.83
N HIS A 339 3.72 -14.02 -12.09
CA HIS A 339 2.99 -13.28 -11.07
C HIS A 339 2.97 -11.80 -11.44
N CYS A 340 2.12 -11.47 -12.41
CA CYS A 340 1.98 -10.11 -12.94
C CYS A 340 0.95 -9.33 -12.15
N TYR A 341 1.32 -8.15 -11.64
CA TYR A 341 0.40 -7.26 -10.94
C TYR A 341 -0.18 -6.21 -11.89
N CYS A 342 -1.44 -5.85 -11.70
CA CYS A 342 -2.13 -4.84 -12.49
C CYS A 342 -3.13 -4.04 -11.63
N PHE A 343 -3.60 -2.92 -12.18
CA PHE A 343 -4.79 -2.22 -11.66
C PHE A 343 -6.02 -2.52 -12.53
N VAL A 344 -7.18 -2.68 -11.88
CA VAL A 344 -8.49 -2.76 -12.55
C VAL A 344 -9.49 -1.88 -11.82
N ARG A 345 -10.65 -1.60 -12.43
CA ARG A 345 -11.74 -0.91 -11.74
C ARG A 345 -12.38 -1.83 -10.69
N SER A 346 -12.76 -1.30 -9.53
CA SER A 346 -13.41 -2.08 -8.46
C SER A 346 -14.81 -2.59 -8.80
N ASP A 347 -15.45 -2.04 -9.84
CA ASP A 347 -16.81 -2.38 -10.30
C ASP A 347 -16.84 -3.42 -11.44
N CYS A 348 -15.68 -3.86 -11.95
CA CYS A 348 -15.62 -4.78 -13.07
C CYS A 348 -15.74 -6.27 -12.66
N LYS A 349 -15.94 -7.16 -13.64
CA LYS A 349 -15.79 -8.62 -13.47
C LYS A 349 -14.32 -8.99 -13.32
N ARG A 350 -13.73 -8.63 -12.16
CA ARG A 350 -12.29 -8.62 -11.81
C ARG A 350 -11.45 -9.68 -12.55
N THR A 351 -11.81 -10.96 -12.42
CA THR A 351 -11.07 -12.07 -13.04
C THR A 351 -11.11 -12.04 -14.57
N ALA A 352 -12.29 -11.90 -15.17
CA ALA A 352 -12.45 -11.84 -16.63
C ALA A 352 -11.77 -10.59 -17.23
N THR A 353 -11.88 -9.44 -16.56
CA THR A 353 -11.19 -8.21 -16.97
C THR A 353 -9.67 -8.36 -16.88
N THR A 354 -9.16 -9.00 -15.82
CA THR A 354 -7.73 -9.27 -15.66
C THR A 354 -7.22 -10.19 -16.78
N TRP A 355 -7.92 -11.29 -17.08
CA TRP A 355 -7.51 -12.22 -18.14
C TRP A 355 -7.60 -11.63 -19.54
N SER A 356 -8.61 -10.79 -19.82
CA SER A 356 -8.67 -10.00 -21.06
C SER A 356 -7.44 -9.11 -21.24
N LEU A 357 -7.02 -8.41 -20.17
CA LEU A 357 -5.82 -7.58 -20.19
C LEU A 357 -4.53 -8.40 -20.37
N VAL A 358 -4.37 -9.55 -19.68
CA VAL A 358 -3.17 -10.40 -19.83
C VAL A 358 -3.07 -10.96 -21.26
N ARG A 359 -4.16 -11.52 -21.80
CA ARG A 359 -4.20 -12.04 -23.18
C ARG A 359 -3.86 -10.97 -24.22
N LYS A 360 -4.39 -9.74 -24.06
CA LYS A 360 -4.09 -8.61 -24.94
C LYS A 360 -2.60 -8.32 -25.02
N HIS A 361 -1.89 -8.24 -23.89
CA HIS A 361 -0.48 -7.86 -23.88
C HIS A 361 0.48 -9.02 -24.19
N LEU A 362 0.08 -10.28 -23.93
CA LEU A 362 0.75 -11.47 -24.48
C LEU A 362 0.56 -11.64 -26.00
N GLY A 363 -0.18 -10.73 -26.66
CA GLY A 363 -0.41 -10.78 -28.10
C GLY A 363 -1.33 -11.92 -28.57
N VAL A 364 -2.13 -12.49 -27.66
CA VAL A 364 -3.05 -13.60 -27.97
C VAL A 364 -4.10 -13.12 -28.98
N LYS A 365 -4.00 -13.62 -30.21
CA LYS A 365 -4.92 -13.34 -31.32
C LYS A 365 -5.39 -14.66 -31.95
N LEU A 366 -6.62 -14.70 -32.42
CA LEU A 366 -7.17 -15.85 -33.12
C LEU A 366 -6.30 -16.17 -34.36
N GLY A 367 -5.93 -17.43 -34.55
CA GLY A 367 -5.07 -17.89 -35.65
C GLY A 367 -3.56 -17.63 -35.48
N VAL A 368 -3.12 -16.87 -34.46
CA VAL A 368 -1.68 -16.61 -34.24
C VAL A 368 -1.09 -17.64 -33.28
N ALA A 369 -0.19 -18.49 -33.78
CA ALA A 369 0.52 -19.47 -32.97
C ALA A 369 1.60 -18.82 -32.09
N LEU A 370 1.40 -18.82 -30.77
CA LEU A 370 2.39 -18.40 -29.79
C LEU A 370 3.45 -19.49 -29.54
N PRO A 371 4.67 -19.14 -29.10
CA PRO A 371 5.73 -20.11 -28.81
C PRO A 371 5.52 -20.87 -27.48
N PHE A 372 4.38 -20.68 -26.81
CA PHE A 372 4.02 -21.31 -25.56
C PHE A 372 2.52 -21.64 -25.50
N GLN A 373 2.18 -22.62 -24.66
CA GLN A 373 0.84 -22.79 -24.12
C GLN A 373 0.68 -21.86 -22.91
N LEU A 374 -0.44 -21.13 -22.85
CA LEU A 374 -0.85 -20.32 -21.70
C LEU A 374 -1.86 -21.12 -20.87
N ASP A 375 -1.60 -21.24 -19.57
CA ASP A 375 -2.50 -21.81 -18.56
C ASP A 375 -2.83 -20.75 -17.50
N GLU A 376 -4.11 -20.57 -17.19
CA GLU A 376 -4.65 -19.43 -16.43
C GLU A 376 -5.24 -19.89 -15.09
N ASP A 377 -4.59 -19.50 -13.98
CA ASP A 377 -5.12 -19.70 -12.63
C ASP A 377 -6.00 -18.49 -12.21
N LYS A 378 -5.75 -17.86 -11.06
CA LYS A 378 -6.71 -16.95 -10.42
C LYS A 378 -6.16 -15.53 -10.38
N ALA A 379 -7.01 -14.60 -10.79
CA ALA A 379 -6.82 -13.18 -10.57
C ALA A 379 -7.05 -12.86 -9.07
N HIS A 380 -5.97 -12.80 -8.29
CA HIS A 380 -6.02 -12.59 -6.85
C HIS A 380 -6.16 -11.10 -6.52
N PHE A 381 -7.23 -10.71 -5.82
CA PHE A 381 -7.37 -9.35 -5.28
C PHE A 381 -6.33 -9.10 -4.19
N VAL A 382 -5.44 -8.12 -4.40
CA VAL A 382 -4.40 -7.77 -3.44
C VAL A 382 -4.91 -6.75 -2.43
N ARG A 383 -5.51 -5.66 -2.92
CA ARG A 383 -6.05 -4.55 -2.11
C ARG A 383 -6.84 -3.54 -2.94
N SER A 384 -7.65 -2.72 -2.29
CA SER A 384 -8.03 -1.41 -2.85
C SER A 384 -6.84 -0.43 -2.78
N VAL A 385 -6.74 0.42 -3.80
CA VAL A 385 -5.67 1.41 -3.97
C VAL A 385 -6.22 2.82 -3.72
N ALA A 386 -7.37 3.10 -4.33
CA ALA A 386 -8.13 4.34 -4.26
C ALA A 386 -9.62 4.00 -4.54
N PRO A 387 -10.58 4.92 -4.30
CA PRO A 387 -11.96 4.70 -4.70
C PRO A 387 -12.08 4.26 -6.17
N GLY A 388 -12.78 3.16 -6.43
CA GLY A 388 -12.94 2.59 -7.77
C GLY A 388 -11.71 1.93 -8.38
N LYS A 389 -10.57 1.82 -7.69
CA LYS A 389 -9.32 1.22 -8.20
C LYS A 389 -8.79 0.10 -7.31
N ASP A 390 -8.79 -1.11 -7.84
CA ASP A 390 -8.23 -2.33 -7.23
C ASP A 390 -6.83 -2.63 -7.75
N MET A 391 -5.98 -3.22 -6.90
CA MET A 391 -4.75 -3.91 -7.28
C MET A 391 -5.00 -5.42 -7.30
N VAL A 392 -4.63 -6.06 -8.39
CA VAL A 392 -4.87 -7.48 -8.65
C VAL A 392 -3.58 -8.14 -9.13
N ARG A 393 -3.40 -9.42 -8.83
CA ARG A 393 -2.32 -10.26 -9.35
C ARG A 393 -2.91 -11.33 -10.29
N ALA A 394 -2.45 -11.37 -11.52
CA ALA A 394 -2.61 -12.52 -12.39
C ALA A 394 -1.52 -13.57 -12.08
N SER A 395 -1.92 -14.78 -11.70
CA SER A 395 -1.06 -15.96 -11.64
C SER A 395 -1.34 -16.84 -12.86
N PHE A 396 -0.35 -17.06 -13.73
CA PHE A 396 -0.46 -17.92 -14.91
C PHE A 396 0.84 -18.65 -15.21
N VAL A 397 0.77 -19.66 -16.07
CA VAL A 397 1.92 -20.45 -16.51
C VAL A 397 2.11 -20.32 -18.02
N LEU A 398 3.34 -20.05 -18.45
CA LEU A 398 3.74 -20.16 -19.86
C LEU A 398 4.61 -21.40 -20.04
N LYS A 399 4.14 -22.37 -20.82
CA LYS A 399 4.88 -23.60 -21.16
C LYS A 399 5.36 -23.51 -22.61
N TYR A 400 6.65 -23.26 -22.82
CA TYR A 400 7.24 -23.11 -24.15
C TYR A 400 7.21 -24.43 -24.93
N ILE A 401 6.88 -24.34 -26.21
CA ILE A 401 6.73 -25.49 -27.13
C ILE A 401 7.67 -25.36 -28.32
N THR A 402 8.02 -26.50 -28.93
CA THR A 402 8.65 -26.49 -30.25
C THR A 402 7.71 -25.85 -31.26
N LYS A 403 8.19 -24.85 -32.00
CA LYS A 403 7.49 -24.40 -33.22
C LYS A 403 7.40 -25.60 -34.15
N LYS A 404 6.19 -26.08 -34.46
CA LYS A 404 5.99 -27.02 -35.56
C LYS A 404 6.49 -26.35 -36.84
N SER A 405 7.36 -27.03 -37.57
CA SER A 405 7.63 -26.66 -38.97
C SER A 405 6.31 -26.74 -39.74
N ALA A 406 6.01 -25.73 -40.55
CA ALA A 406 4.88 -25.76 -41.45
C ALA A 406 5.21 -26.64 -42.66
N THR A 407 5.09 -27.95 -42.50
CA THR A 407 5.21 -28.90 -43.61
C THR A 407 4.00 -28.73 -44.53
N THR A 408 4.19 -27.99 -45.63
CA THR A 408 3.19 -27.81 -46.69
C THR A 408 2.96 -29.13 -47.42
N THR A 409 2.09 -29.99 -46.88
CA THR A 409 1.54 -31.13 -47.61
C THR A 409 0.52 -30.62 -48.62
N GLY A 410 0.96 -30.31 -49.84
CA GLY A 410 0.07 -30.06 -50.96
C GLY A 410 -0.74 -31.31 -51.28
N ALA A 411 -2.05 -31.29 -51.04
CA ALA A 411 -2.97 -32.32 -51.50
C ALA A 411 -3.35 -32.05 -52.96
N ASN A 412 -3.25 -33.06 -53.81
CA ASN A 412 -3.53 -32.93 -55.24
C ASN A 412 -4.99 -32.57 -55.52
N ILE A 413 -5.21 -31.80 -56.59
CA ILE A 413 -6.51 -31.61 -57.21
C ILE A 413 -6.90 -32.94 -57.88
N GLY A 414 -8.04 -33.50 -57.49
CA GLY A 414 -8.70 -34.62 -58.18
C GLY A 414 -10.17 -34.28 -58.37
N ALA A 415 -10.60 -34.14 -59.63
CA ALA A 415 -11.98 -33.75 -59.95
C ALA A 415 -12.84 -34.98 -60.26
N SER A 416 -14.07 -34.99 -59.72
CA SER A 416 -15.18 -35.82 -60.21
C SER A 416 -16.52 -35.15 -59.89
N SER A 417 -17.44 -35.15 -60.85
CA SER A 417 -18.88 -34.92 -60.66
C SER A 417 -19.49 -36.04 -59.77
N THR A 418 -20.61 -35.85 -59.04
CA THR A 418 -21.98 -35.72 -59.58
C THR A 418 -23.02 -35.23 -58.55
N GLU A 419 -23.95 -34.39 -59.03
CA GLU A 419 -25.41 -34.33 -58.74
C GLU A 419 -25.97 -34.08 -57.30
N CYS A 420 -27.22 -33.56 -57.27
CA CYS A 420 -28.04 -33.25 -56.07
C CYS A 420 -29.28 -34.18 -56.03
N PRO A 421 -30.00 -34.28 -54.89
CA PRO A 421 -31.18 -33.44 -54.62
C PRO A 421 -31.09 -32.75 -53.21
N ALA A 422 -31.76 -31.63 -52.87
CA ALA A 422 -33.19 -31.26 -52.84
C ALA A 422 -34.05 -32.14 -51.89
N ASP A 423 -34.94 -31.64 -51.03
CA ASP A 423 -35.24 -30.30 -50.43
C ASP A 423 -35.83 -30.59 -49.00
N HIS A 424 -36.35 -29.76 -48.08
CA HIS A 424 -37.05 -28.45 -47.98
C HIS A 424 -36.61 -27.74 -46.66
N GLY A 425 -37.01 -26.52 -46.27
CA GLY A 425 -37.86 -25.47 -46.87
C GLY A 425 -38.35 -24.48 -45.78
N GLY A 426 -39.07 -23.40 -46.18
CA GLY A 426 -39.53 -22.31 -45.29
C GLY A 426 -38.47 -21.20 -45.11
N SER A 427 -38.62 -19.99 -45.65
CA SER A 427 -39.59 -18.91 -45.35
C SER A 427 -39.28 -18.16 -44.03
N ALA A 428 -39.31 -16.82 -43.95
CA ALA A 428 -39.69 -15.80 -44.94
C ALA A 428 -38.95 -14.44 -44.76
N SER A 429 -38.98 -13.63 -45.83
CA SER A 429 -39.02 -12.14 -45.87
C SER A 429 -38.30 -11.30 -44.79
N GLY A 430 -37.38 -10.43 -45.22
CA GLY A 430 -36.76 -9.42 -44.34
C GLY A 430 -35.92 -8.36 -45.08
N SER A 431 -36.39 -7.82 -46.20
CA SER A 431 -35.69 -6.76 -46.92
C SER A 431 -35.81 -5.40 -46.24
N HIS A 432 -34.70 -4.66 -46.19
CA HIS A 432 -34.61 -3.22 -46.47
C HIS A 432 -33.12 -2.83 -46.56
N GLY A 433 -32.71 -2.22 -47.67
CA GLY A 433 -31.42 -1.56 -47.79
C GLY A 433 -31.63 -0.05 -47.91
N ILE A 434 -30.62 0.74 -47.51
CA ILE A 434 -30.47 2.15 -47.87
C ILE A 434 -28.97 2.45 -48.03
N THR A 435 -28.66 3.40 -48.90
CA THR A 435 -27.33 3.62 -49.49
C THR A 435 -26.63 4.88 -48.96
N ALA A 436 -25.29 4.84 -49.05
CA ALA A 436 -24.38 5.98 -49.19
C ALA A 436 -24.24 7.01 -48.04
N GLY A 437 -23.03 7.57 -47.92
CA GLY A 437 -22.67 8.56 -46.90
C GLY A 437 -21.18 8.84 -46.83
N ASN A 438 -20.56 9.28 -47.94
CA ASN A 438 -19.15 9.68 -47.95
C ASN A 438 -18.93 11.01 -47.19
N ALA A 439 -17.89 11.06 -46.37
CA ALA A 439 -17.24 12.31 -45.97
C ALA A 439 -15.74 12.07 -45.74
N VAL A 440 -14.92 12.58 -46.66
CA VAL A 440 -13.46 12.69 -46.49
C VAL A 440 -13.15 14.14 -46.14
N SER A 441 -12.34 14.35 -45.11
CA SER A 441 -11.73 15.65 -44.82
C SER A 441 -10.23 15.48 -44.61
N THR A 442 -9.47 15.89 -45.62
CA THR A 442 -8.01 16.05 -45.57
C THR A 442 -7.70 17.54 -45.56
N GLU A 443 -6.98 18.02 -44.56
CA GLU A 443 -6.35 19.34 -44.61
C GLU A 443 -4.85 19.22 -44.38
N THR A 444 -4.07 20.00 -45.15
CA THR A 444 -2.61 19.95 -45.20
C THR A 444 -2.04 21.34 -45.48
N SER A 445 -1.21 21.84 -44.58
CA SER A 445 -0.16 22.84 -44.85
C SER A 445 0.96 22.62 -43.82
N SER A 446 2.27 22.60 -44.12
CA SER A 446 3.13 23.28 -45.11
C SER A 446 3.45 24.74 -44.72
N THR A 447 4.67 25.10 -44.26
CA THR A 447 5.89 24.26 -44.07
C THR A 447 6.63 24.46 -42.73
N ASP A 448 7.64 25.31 -42.47
CA ASP A 448 8.42 26.30 -43.24
C ASP A 448 9.88 26.40 -42.72
N GLU A 449 10.73 27.18 -43.39
CA GLU A 449 12.19 27.14 -43.27
C GLU A 449 12.81 28.23 -42.37
N THR A 450 13.91 27.92 -41.67
CA THR A 450 15.29 28.38 -42.03
C THR A 450 16.33 28.05 -40.94
N GLY A 451 17.58 27.79 -41.36
CA GLY A 451 18.77 27.80 -40.49
C GLY A 451 19.42 29.21 -40.42
N PRO A 452 20.63 29.38 -39.82
CA PRO A 452 21.75 28.44 -39.93
C PRO A 452 22.52 28.17 -38.62
N SER A 453 23.64 27.47 -38.76
CA SER A 453 24.62 27.12 -37.72
C SER A 453 25.47 28.30 -37.26
N GLU A 454 26.10 28.20 -36.07
CA GLU A 454 27.56 28.34 -35.98
C GLU A 454 28.22 27.93 -34.63
N LYS A 455 29.54 27.66 -34.75
CA LYS A 455 30.65 27.82 -33.76
C LYS A 455 30.62 27.10 -32.40
N LYS A 456 31.51 26.09 -32.34
CA LYS A 456 32.27 25.69 -31.12
C LYS A 456 32.77 26.90 -30.32
N LYS A 457 32.87 26.75 -29.00
CA LYS A 457 33.99 27.35 -28.24
C LYS A 457 34.40 26.46 -27.07
N MET A 458 35.68 26.09 -27.03
CA MET A 458 36.30 25.46 -25.87
C MET A 458 36.44 26.49 -24.74
N LYS A 459 36.36 26.01 -23.50
CA LYS A 459 37.03 26.66 -22.36
C LYS A 459 37.79 25.59 -21.59
N THR A 460 39.11 25.76 -21.57
CA THR A 460 40.08 25.11 -20.68
C THR A 460 40.73 26.22 -19.87
N SER A 461 41.27 25.90 -18.68
CA SER A 461 42.22 26.76 -17.96
C SER A 461 41.59 28.03 -17.32
N ASP A 462 41.97 28.52 -16.12
CA ASP A 462 42.89 27.99 -15.08
C ASP A 462 42.49 28.46 -13.66
N ASP A 463 43.04 27.75 -12.67
CA ASP A 463 43.60 28.22 -11.38
C ASP A 463 42.78 28.82 -10.20
N VAL A 464 43.30 28.45 -9.00
CA VAL A 464 43.30 29.16 -7.70
C VAL A 464 41.91 29.51 -7.10
N LYS A 465 41.51 28.93 -5.95
CA LYS A 465 42.29 28.83 -4.70
C LYS A 465 41.78 27.74 -3.75
#